data_AF-A0A9X3XDC6-F1
#
_entry.id   AF-A0A9X3XDC6-F1
#
_cell.length_a   1.000
_cell.length_b   1.000
_cell.length_c   1.000
_cell.angle_alpha   90.00
_cell.angle_beta   90.00
_cell.angle_gamma   90.00
#
_symmetry.space_group_name_H-M   'P 1'
#
loop_
_entity.id
_entity.type
_entity.pdbx_description
1 polymer ?
#
loop_
_entity_poly.entity_id
_entity_poly.type
_entity_poly.pdbx_seq_one_letter_code
_entity_poly.pdbx_strand_id
1 'polypeptide(L)'
;MADRFFVEPITTSGARLLLYTDTGGGLFLTRSAVERLGLPTEQIAGDEGLAEGVLLPPFKPEASIPPVTVLGGHLGVASKAKNACERESSDGMLGQAWFQGRTWTFDYPGRRLLLRAAGDLPAHDASHRVSLGFPMNQAGTRATNFPRIQAQIDGQTVDFLFDTGATVNLTDQAAAALADSGPPVRATSFIVQSTFDRWRQDHPEWRVIEGADLCVRREPMIEVPRIMVAGHEVGPVWFVRRQDENFHEWMSQWMDKRVDGALGGSALRYFRVTVAYPSAVAVFERP
;
A
#
# COMPACT_ATOMS: atom_id res chain seq x y z
N MET A 1 10.51 6.53 -2.15
CA MET A 1 11.72 6.18 -1.38
C MET A 1 11.76 4.66 -1.20
N ALA A 2 12.80 3.97 -1.68
CA ALA A 2 12.93 2.51 -1.60
C ALA A 2 11.67 1.73 -2.05
N ASP A 3 11.22 2.00 -3.27
CA ASP A 3 10.02 1.42 -3.90
C ASP A 3 8.69 1.70 -3.17
N ARG A 4 8.66 2.73 -2.32
CA ARG A 4 7.45 3.28 -1.67
C ARG A 4 7.16 4.69 -2.18
N PHE A 5 5.88 5.07 -2.18
CA PHE A 5 5.45 6.40 -2.63
C PHE A 5 5.09 7.32 -1.47
N PHE A 6 5.56 8.56 -1.56
CA PHE A 6 5.28 9.66 -0.66
C PHE A 6 4.92 10.88 -1.49
N VAL A 7 4.12 11.78 -0.93
CA VAL A 7 3.85 13.08 -1.50
C VAL A 7 4.28 14.16 -0.51
N GLU A 8 4.84 15.25 -1.05
CA GLU A 8 5.40 16.34 -0.25
C GLU A 8 4.75 17.68 -0.59
N PRO A 9 3.47 17.88 -0.27
CA PRO A 9 2.84 19.18 -0.52
C PRO A 9 3.45 20.28 0.37
N ILE A 10 3.40 21.51 -0.13
CA ILE A 10 3.91 22.70 0.55
C ILE A 10 2.74 23.62 0.88
N THR A 11 2.56 23.97 2.15
CA THR A 11 1.52 24.90 2.59
C THR A 11 1.72 26.29 1.98
N THR A 12 0.67 27.10 1.94
CA THR A 12 0.78 28.51 1.54
C THR A 12 1.77 29.29 2.42
N SER A 13 1.94 28.89 3.69
CA SER A 13 2.95 29.43 4.61
C SER A 13 4.37 28.90 4.40
N GLY A 14 4.57 27.92 3.49
CA GLY A 14 5.87 27.35 3.15
C GLY A 14 6.29 26.13 3.96
N ALA A 15 5.45 25.64 4.88
CA ALA A 15 5.72 24.40 5.62
C ALA A 15 5.56 23.18 4.72
N ARG A 16 6.39 22.16 4.93
CA ARG A 16 6.31 20.88 4.22
C ARG A 16 5.56 19.85 5.05
N LEU A 17 4.80 19.01 4.36
CA LEU A 17 4.20 17.79 4.89
C LEU A 17 4.74 16.59 4.12
N LEU A 18 5.33 15.60 4.79
CA LEU A 18 5.70 14.33 4.16
C LEU A 18 4.58 13.31 4.41
N LEU A 19 3.78 13.01 3.40
CA LEU A 19 2.64 12.11 3.53
C LEU A 19 2.90 10.78 2.84
N TYR A 20 2.77 9.70 3.58
CA TYR A 20 2.93 8.35 3.04
C TYR A 20 1.69 7.92 2.27
N THR A 21 1.83 7.39 1.06
CA THR A 21 0.67 6.95 0.26
C THR A 21 0.58 5.43 0.23
N ASP A 22 -0.58 4.90 0.63
CA ASP A 22 -0.77 3.47 0.89
C ASP A 22 -2.16 3.01 0.45
N THR A 23 -2.27 2.28 -0.66
CA THR A 23 -3.57 1.78 -1.14
C THR A 23 -4.23 0.77 -0.19
N GLY A 24 -3.44 0.11 0.67
CA GLY A 24 -3.89 -0.75 1.75
C GLY A 24 -4.05 -0.02 3.10
N GLY A 25 -3.82 1.28 3.14
CA GLY A 25 -3.69 2.06 4.36
C GLY A 25 -4.91 2.87 4.78
N GLY A 26 -4.80 3.46 5.97
CA GLY A 26 -5.78 4.40 6.55
C GLY A 26 -5.55 5.85 6.13
N LEU A 27 -6.35 6.77 6.66
CA LEU A 27 -6.32 8.19 6.30
C LEU A 27 -6.18 9.06 7.55
N PHE A 28 -4.98 9.58 7.81
CA PHE A 28 -4.70 10.33 9.04
C PHE A 28 -3.53 11.30 8.92
N LEU A 29 -3.49 12.30 9.80
CA LEU A 29 -2.26 13.04 10.16
C LEU A 29 -1.79 12.62 11.55
N THR A 30 -0.48 12.71 11.79
CA THR A 30 0.08 12.50 13.13
C THR A 30 -0.24 13.70 14.01
N ARG A 31 -0.41 13.47 15.32
CA ARG A 31 -0.58 14.57 16.27
C ARG A 31 0.57 15.59 16.21
N SER A 32 1.80 15.14 16.02
CA SER A 32 2.95 16.05 15.91
C SER A 32 2.85 16.96 14.69
N ALA A 33 2.34 16.47 13.55
CA ALA A 33 2.13 17.30 12.36
C ALA A 33 1.03 18.34 12.58
N VAL A 34 -0.09 17.92 13.21
CA VAL A 34 -1.20 18.81 13.58
C VAL A 34 -0.72 19.94 14.49
N GLU A 35 0.00 19.60 15.57
CA GLU A 35 0.53 20.57 16.53
C GLU A 35 1.58 21.49 15.89
N ARG A 36 2.54 20.92 15.14
CA ARG A 36 3.60 21.68 14.45
C ARG A 36 3.04 22.72 13.48
N LEU A 37 1.93 22.41 12.82
CA LEU A 37 1.29 23.29 11.85
C LEU A 37 0.18 24.16 12.47
N GLY A 38 -0.15 23.96 13.75
CA GLY A 38 -1.24 24.68 14.42
C GLY A 38 -2.61 24.44 13.77
N LEU A 39 -2.86 23.23 13.26
CA LEU A 39 -4.11 22.92 12.57
C LEU A 39 -5.26 22.77 13.57
N PRO A 40 -6.43 23.36 13.30
CA PRO A 40 -7.60 23.16 14.14
C PRO A 40 -8.11 21.72 14.02
N THR A 41 -8.57 21.15 15.13
CA THR A 41 -9.20 19.84 15.16
C THR A 41 -10.66 19.93 15.59
N GLU A 42 -11.46 18.98 15.12
CA GLU A 42 -12.88 18.87 15.47
C GLU A 42 -13.28 17.42 15.73
N GLN A 43 -14.45 17.22 16.35
CA GLN A 43 -14.99 15.87 16.54
C GLN A 43 -15.75 15.44 15.30
N ILE A 44 -15.31 14.32 14.70
CA ILE A 44 -15.93 13.71 13.52
C ILE A 44 -16.49 12.33 13.89
N ALA A 45 -17.43 11.83 13.09
CA ALA A 45 -17.85 10.44 13.19
C ALA A 45 -16.71 9.51 12.71
N GLY A 46 -16.39 8.51 13.51
CA GLY A 46 -15.47 7.42 13.22
C GLY A 46 -16.11 6.06 13.51
N ASP A 47 -15.36 4.99 13.23
CA ASP A 47 -15.88 3.61 13.28
C ASP A 47 -16.32 3.17 14.69
N GLU A 48 -15.70 3.71 15.74
CA GLU A 48 -16.02 3.40 17.16
C GLU A 48 -16.72 4.56 17.89
N GLY A 49 -17.26 5.53 17.16
CA GLY A 49 -17.91 6.73 17.73
C GLY A 49 -17.19 8.02 17.33
N LEU A 50 -17.16 9.02 18.20
CA LEU A 50 -16.50 10.30 17.88
C LEU A 50 -14.97 10.14 17.90
N ALA A 51 -14.32 10.66 16.86
CA ALA A 51 -12.88 10.71 16.71
C ALA A 51 -12.43 12.15 16.42
N GLU A 52 -11.18 12.46 16.73
CA GLU A 52 -10.60 13.76 16.38
C GLU A 52 -10.23 13.78 14.89
N GLY A 53 -10.76 14.77 14.18
CA GLY A 53 -10.55 15.02 12.77
C GLY A 53 -9.81 16.33 12.51
N VAL A 54 -9.10 16.40 11.39
CA VAL A 54 -8.36 17.59 10.93
C VAL A 54 -8.47 17.73 9.42
N LEU A 55 -8.54 18.95 8.91
CA LEU A 55 -8.44 19.24 7.47
C LEU A 55 -6.98 19.41 7.05
N LEU A 56 -6.65 19.03 5.81
CA LEU A 56 -5.38 19.43 5.22
C LEU A 56 -5.30 20.97 5.13
N PRO A 57 -4.13 21.57 5.41
CA PRO A 57 -3.95 23.01 5.21
C PRO A 57 -4.02 23.36 3.71
N PRO A 58 -4.27 24.63 3.37
CA PRO A 58 -4.15 25.08 2.00
C PRO A 58 -2.70 24.95 1.51
N PHE A 59 -2.55 24.44 0.29
CA PHE A 59 -1.26 24.23 -0.37
C PHE A 59 -1.00 25.25 -1.48
N LYS A 60 0.28 25.46 -1.80
CA LYS A 60 0.69 26.19 -3.00
C LYS A 60 0.27 25.39 -4.25
N PRO A 61 -0.26 26.04 -5.32
CA PRO A 61 -0.76 25.32 -6.51
C PRO A 61 0.25 24.34 -7.11
N GLU A 62 1.51 24.75 -7.23
CA GLU A 62 2.62 24.00 -7.83
C GLU A 62 3.15 22.84 -6.95
N ALA A 63 2.75 22.80 -5.69
CA ALA A 63 3.14 21.79 -4.71
C ALA A 63 1.92 21.32 -3.92
N SER A 64 0.82 21.10 -4.63
CA SER A 64 -0.45 20.67 -4.07
C SER A 64 -0.69 19.18 -4.28
N ILE A 65 -1.62 18.64 -3.50
CA ILE A 65 -2.19 17.31 -3.70
C ILE A 65 -3.72 17.43 -3.81
N PRO A 66 -4.40 16.46 -4.45
CA PRO A 66 -5.85 16.43 -4.48
C PRO A 66 -6.45 16.41 -3.07
N PRO A 67 -7.60 17.06 -2.86
CA PRO A 67 -8.25 17.11 -1.56
C PRO A 67 -8.79 15.73 -1.16
N VAL A 68 -8.92 15.51 0.15
CA VAL A 68 -9.74 14.43 0.68
C VAL A 68 -11.21 14.74 0.41
N THR A 69 -11.95 13.77 -0.12
CA THR A 69 -13.36 13.94 -0.53
C THR A 69 -14.34 13.14 0.31
N VAL A 70 -13.86 12.44 1.34
CA VAL A 70 -14.69 11.71 2.31
C VAL A 70 -14.65 12.37 3.67
N LEU A 71 -15.59 12.00 4.55
CA LEU A 71 -15.64 12.50 5.93
C LEU A 71 -15.65 14.04 5.98
N GLY A 72 -16.30 14.69 5.02
CA GLY A 72 -16.30 16.17 4.89
C GLY A 72 -14.92 16.78 4.62
N GLY A 73 -13.95 15.99 4.15
CA GLY A 73 -12.56 16.41 3.92
C GLY A 73 -11.61 16.10 5.07
N HIS A 74 -12.10 15.54 6.18
CA HIS A 74 -11.30 15.29 7.37
C HIS A 74 -10.41 14.04 7.27
N LEU A 75 -9.27 14.13 7.93
CA LEU A 75 -8.36 13.04 8.24
C LEU A 75 -8.44 12.77 9.75
N GLY A 76 -8.32 11.52 10.17
CA GLY A 76 -8.18 11.23 11.60
C GLY A 76 -6.88 11.79 12.17
N VAL A 77 -6.86 12.11 13.46
CA VAL A 77 -5.65 12.50 14.19
C VAL A 77 -5.09 11.31 14.97
N ALA A 78 -3.95 10.78 14.53
CA ALA A 78 -3.29 9.67 15.21
C ALA A 78 -2.49 10.17 16.43
N SER A 79 -2.91 9.77 17.64
CA SER A 79 -2.32 10.18 18.93
C SER A 79 -0.94 9.58 19.23
N LYS A 80 -0.58 8.48 18.55
CA LYS A 80 0.77 7.91 18.49
C LYS A 80 0.98 7.36 17.09
N ALA A 81 2.22 7.32 16.61
CA ALA A 81 2.62 6.33 15.60
C ALA A 81 2.47 4.94 16.25
N LYS A 82 1.23 4.44 16.36
CA LYS A 82 0.94 3.14 16.96
C LYS A 82 1.50 2.09 15.99
N ASN A 83 2.73 1.66 16.26
CA ASN A 83 3.30 0.36 15.95
C ASN A 83 2.79 -0.32 14.68
N ALA A 84 3.46 -0.10 13.56
CA ALA A 84 3.62 -1.08 12.48
C ALA A 84 4.73 -0.57 11.56
N CYS A 85 5.96 -1.05 11.78
CA CYS A 85 7.18 -0.54 11.14
C CYS A 85 7.50 0.91 11.54
N GLU A 86 8.77 1.24 11.76
CA GLU A 86 9.18 2.64 11.61
C GLU A 86 8.99 3.01 10.13
N ARG A 87 7.76 3.38 9.79
CA ARG A 87 7.50 4.21 8.63
C ARG A 87 8.34 5.45 8.89
N GLU A 88 9.24 5.79 7.97
CA GLU A 88 10.01 7.04 8.02
C GLU A 88 9.11 8.16 8.56
N SER A 89 9.68 9.07 9.36
CA SER A 89 8.99 10.13 10.11
C SER A 89 8.09 11.00 9.23
N SER A 90 6.96 10.44 8.83
CA SER A 90 5.94 11.00 7.98
C SER A 90 4.92 11.70 8.85
N ASP A 91 4.37 12.76 8.30
CA ASP A 91 3.38 13.59 8.94
C ASP A 91 1.97 12.98 8.90
N GLY A 92 1.80 11.88 8.17
CA GLY A 92 0.53 11.20 8.02
C GLY A 92 0.52 10.15 6.91
N MET A 93 -0.65 9.60 6.67
CA MET A 93 -0.91 8.60 5.65
C MET A 93 -2.14 8.96 4.81
N LEU A 94 -2.01 8.80 3.50
CA LEU A 94 -3.08 8.91 2.52
C LEU A 94 -3.44 7.52 1.99
N GLY A 95 -4.49 6.98 2.59
CA GLY A 95 -4.96 5.60 2.39
C GLY A 95 -5.91 5.40 1.23
N GLN A 96 -6.56 4.22 1.21
CA GLN A 96 -7.61 3.84 0.24
C GLN A 96 -8.65 4.94 0.01
N ALA A 97 -9.03 5.64 1.07
CA ALA A 97 -10.04 6.68 1.02
C ALA A 97 -9.60 7.95 0.25
N TRP A 98 -8.29 8.24 0.17
CA TRP A 98 -7.77 9.34 -0.64
C TRP A 98 -7.66 8.96 -2.12
N PHE A 99 -7.34 7.69 -2.40
CA PHE A 99 -7.26 7.21 -3.78
C PHE A 99 -8.62 7.06 -4.47
N GLN A 100 -9.68 6.84 -3.70
CA GLN A 100 -11.01 6.55 -4.25
C GLN A 100 -11.50 7.58 -5.27
N GLY A 101 -12.31 7.12 -6.23
CA GLY A 101 -12.93 7.96 -7.24
C GLY A 101 -11.96 8.56 -8.28
N ARG A 102 -10.67 8.23 -8.22
CA ARG A 102 -9.62 8.78 -9.09
C ARG A 102 -8.86 7.70 -9.85
N THR A 103 -8.10 8.14 -10.85
CA THR A 103 -7.18 7.29 -11.60
C THR A 103 -5.75 7.73 -11.28
N TRP A 104 -4.90 6.77 -10.91
CA TRP A 104 -3.54 7.01 -10.46
C TRP A 104 -2.57 6.15 -11.22
N THR A 105 -1.42 6.70 -11.61
CA THR A 105 -0.31 5.92 -12.11
C THR A 105 0.84 5.92 -11.12
N PHE A 106 1.20 4.73 -10.64
CA PHE A 106 2.42 4.45 -9.89
C PHE A 106 3.49 4.02 -10.91
N ASP A 107 4.32 4.97 -11.34
CA ASP A 107 5.46 4.72 -12.21
C ASP A 107 6.66 4.36 -11.33
N TYR A 108 6.83 3.07 -10.99
CA TYR A 108 7.94 2.62 -10.14
C TYR A 108 9.31 2.84 -10.80
N PRO A 109 9.54 2.44 -12.07
CA PRO A 109 10.81 2.72 -12.76
C PRO A 109 11.13 4.21 -12.84
N GLY A 110 10.12 5.04 -13.17
CA GLY A 110 10.27 6.48 -13.25
C GLY A 110 10.14 7.22 -11.92
N ARG A 111 9.85 6.51 -10.82
CA ARG A 111 9.68 7.02 -9.45
C ARG A 111 8.69 8.19 -9.34
N ARG A 112 7.54 8.07 -10.02
CA ARG A 112 6.50 9.12 -10.06
C ARG A 112 5.13 8.58 -9.69
N LEU A 113 4.41 9.34 -8.86
CA LEU A 113 2.97 9.16 -8.63
C LEU A 113 2.23 10.23 -9.41
N LEU A 114 1.34 9.83 -10.30
CA LEU A 114 0.68 10.72 -11.25
C LEU A 114 -0.83 10.61 -11.09
N LEU A 115 -1.49 11.73 -10.77
CA LEU A 115 -2.94 11.83 -10.92
C LEU A 115 -3.27 11.87 -12.41
N ARG A 116 -4.22 11.04 -12.84
CA ARG A 116 -4.69 10.96 -14.22
C ARG A 116 -6.07 11.59 -14.35
N ALA A 117 -6.40 12.02 -15.57
CA ALA A 117 -7.76 12.42 -15.87
C ALA A 117 -8.73 11.24 -15.70
N ALA A 118 -10.02 11.52 -15.48
CA ALA A 118 -11.01 10.47 -15.36
C ALA A 118 -11.07 9.65 -16.66
N GLY A 119 -10.96 8.32 -16.55
CA GLY A 119 -10.96 7.40 -17.70
C GLY A 119 -9.64 7.34 -18.48
N ASP A 120 -8.62 8.11 -18.08
CA ASP A 120 -7.31 8.08 -18.73
C ASP A 120 -6.52 6.83 -18.30
N LEU A 121 -6.66 5.77 -19.10
CA LEU A 121 -5.85 4.56 -19.06
C LEU A 121 -4.81 4.61 -20.19
N PRO A 122 -3.55 4.23 -19.94
CA PRO A 122 -2.56 4.08 -21.00
C PRO A 122 -3.02 3.03 -22.02
N ALA A 123 -2.55 3.12 -23.26
CA ALA A 123 -2.79 2.09 -24.27
C ALA A 123 -2.21 0.75 -23.80
N HIS A 124 -2.97 -0.33 -23.91
CA HIS A 124 -2.59 -1.63 -23.38
C HIS A 124 -3.24 -2.77 -24.16
N ASP A 125 -2.60 -3.93 -24.11
CA ASP A 125 -3.25 -5.19 -24.47
C ASP A 125 -4.23 -5.62 -23.37
N ALA A 126 -5.33 -6.26 -23.75
CA ALA A 126 -6.35 -6.72 -22.80
C ALA A 126 -5.79 -7.67 -21.73
N SER A 127 -4.74 -8.44 -22.05
CA SER A 127 -4.06 -9.34 -21.11
C SER A 127 -3.31 -8.62 -19.98
N HIS A 128 -2.97 -7.34 -20.16
CA HIS A 128 -2.28 -6.51 -19.16
C HIS A 128 -3.23 -5.62 -18.35
N ARG A 129 -4.54 -5.75 -18.58
CA ARG A 129 -5.60 -5.15 -17.79
C ARG A 129 -6.20 -6.18 -16.85
N VAL A 130 -6.17 -5.91 -15.56
CA VAL A 130 -6.76 -6.76 -14.53
C VAL A 130 -7.93 -6.07 -13.84
N SER A 131 -8.93 -6.87 -13.45
CA SER A 131 -10.01 -6.40 -12.61
C SER A 131 -9.56 -6.33 -11.15
N LEU A 132 -9.98 -5.29 -10.45
CA LEU A 132 -9.77 -5.13 -9.02
C LEU A 132 -11.08 -5.44 -8.28
N GLY A 133 -10.97 -6.21 -7.20
CA GLY A 133 -12.10 -6.50 -6.31
C GLY A 133 -12.30 -5.41 -5.26
N PHE A 134 -13.55 -5.07 -4.97
CA PHE A 134 -13.94 -4.15 -3.88
C PHE A 134 -15.23 -4.64 -3.23
N PRO A 135 -15.36 -4.60 -1.89
CA PRO A 135 -16.60 -5.01 -1.25
C PRO A 135 -17.73 -4.04 -1.58
N MET A 136 -18.90 -4.60 -1.87
CA MET A 136 -20.10 -3.83 -2.20
C MET A 136 -21.13 -4.01 -1.08
N ASN A 137 -21.82 -2.92 -0.71
CA ASN A 137 -22.95 -2.99 0.20
C ASN A 137 -24.24 -3.38 -0.55
N GLN A 138 -25.35 -3.51 0.17
CA GLN A 138 -26.65 -3.88 -0.41
C GLN A 138 -27.18 -2.86 -1.44
N ALA A 139 -26.74 -1.60 -1.37
CA ALA A 139 -27.10 -0.56 -2.33
C ALA A 139 -26.24 -0.60 -3.61
N GLY A 140 -25.31 -1.54 -3.73
CA GLY A 140 -24.40 -1.64 -4.87
C GLY A 140 -23.31 -0.57 -4.88
N THR A 141 -23.06 0.10 -3.75
CA THR A 141 -21.93 1.02 -3.59
C THR A 141 -20.79 0.36 -2.82
N ARG A 142 -19.56 0.82 -3.03
CA ARG A 142 -18.40 0.29 -2.29
C ARG A 142 -18.53 0.52 -0.80
N ALA A 143 -18.31 -0.52 -0.01
CA ALA A 143 -18.24 -0.40 1.45
C ALA A 143 -16.89 0.17 1.89
N THR A 144 -15.80 -0.27 1.25
CA THR A 144 -14.45 0.25 1.40
C THR A 144 -13.78 0.33 0.02
N ASN A 145 -12.64 1.02 -0.09
CA ASN A 145 -11.85 1.08 -1.33
C ASN A 145 -10.53 0.32 -1.23
N PHE A 146 -10.43 -0.73 -0.41
CA PHE A 146 -9.26 -1.61 -0.42
C PHE A 146 -9.30 -2.50 -1.68
N PRO A 147 -8.35 -2.35 -2.62
CA PRO A 147 -8.37 -3.09 -3.87
C PRO A 147 -7.82 -4.51 -3.69
N ARG A 148 -8.60 -5.54 -4.06
CA ARG A 148 -8.09 -6.89 -4.26
C ARG A 148 -7.50 -7.05 -5.65
N ILE A 149 -6.33 -7.69 -5.76
CA ILE A 149 -5.68 -8.07 -7.01
C ILE A 149 -5.28 -9.55 -6.97
N GLN A 150 -5.16 -10.18 -8.13
CA GLN A 150 -4.68 -11.55 -8.27
C GLN A 150 -3.28 -11.59 -8.90
N ALA A 151 -2.47 -12.52 -8.42
CA ALA A 151 -1.22 -12.92 -9.05
C ALA A 151 -1.13 -14.46 -9.10
N GLN A 152 -0.37 -15.01 -10.05
CA GLN A 152 -0.06 -16.44 -10.05
C GLN A 152 1.33 -16.69 -9.49
N ILE A 153 1.42 -17.64 -8.57
CA ILE A 153 2.67 -18.06 -7.94
C ILE A 153 2.67 -19.59 -7.93
N ASP A 154 3.69 -20.18 -8.52
CA ASP A 154 3.79 -21.64 -8.69
C ASP A 154 2.50 -22.27 -9.28
N GLY A 155 1.98 -21.68 -10.36
CA GLY A 155 0.75 -22.13 -11.02
C GLY A 155 -0.55 -21.91 -10.23
N GLN A 156 -0.49 -21.35 -9.02
CA GLN A 156 -1.67 -21.07 -8.20
C GLN A 156 -2.05 -19.60 -8.26
N THR A 157 -3.33 -19.32 -8.44
CA THR A 157 -3.85 -17.95 -8.32
C THR A 157 -4.03 -17.61 -6.85
N VAL A 158 -3.41 -16.52 -6.42
CA VAL A 158 -3.48 -16.02 -5.04
C VAL A 158 -4.15 -14.65 -5.04
N ASP A 159 -5.09 -14.46 -4.12
CA ASP A 159 -5.80 -13.20 -3.89
C ASP A 159 -5.02 -12.33 -2.89
N PHE A 160 -4.67 -11.12 -3.29
CA PHE A 160 -3.88 -10.17 -2.50
C PHE A 160 -4.62 -8.85 -2.32
N LEU A 161 -4.34 -8.16 -1.21
CA LEU A 161 -4.50 -6.70 -1.15
C LEU A 161 -3.47 -6.06 -2.10
N PHE A 162 -3.91 -5.19 -3.01
CA PHE A 162 -3.00 -4.33 -3.77
C PHE A 162 -2.53 -3.21 -2.82
N ASP A 163 -1.27 -3.30 -2.39
CA ASP A 163 -0.75 -2.57 -1.24
C ASP A 163 0.55 -1.85 -1.59
N THR A 164 0.44 -0.62 -2.08
CA THR A 164 1.62 0.23 -2.34
C THR A 164 2.38 0.61 -1.07
N GLY A 165 1.78 0.34 0.10
CA GLY A 165 2.29 0.66 1.43
C GLY A 165 3.02 -0.48 2.16
N ALA A 166 2.98 -1.70 1.63
CA ALA A 166 3.60 -2.85 2.28
C ALA A 166 5.10 -2.58 2.51
N THR A 167 5.52 -2.58 3.79
CA THR A 167 6.85 -2.16 4.22
C THR A 167 7.47 -3.19 5.16
N VAL A 168 8.76 -3.45 4.96
CA VAL A 168 9.61 -4.20 5.89
C VAL A 168 10.62 -3.24 6.53
N ASN A 169 10.97 -3.47 7.79
CA ASN A 169 12.17 -2.89 8.41
C ASN A 169 13.11 -4.03 8.73
N LEU A 170 14.18 -4.15 7.97
CA LEU A 170 15.08 -5.29 8.07
C LEU A 170 15.95 -5.23 9.32
N THR A 171 16.23 -6.40 9.90
CA THR A 171 17.36 -6.54 10.82
C THR A 171 18.69 -6.34 10.09
N ASP A 172 19.74 -5.94 10.81
CA ASP A 172 21.10 -5.84 10.23
C ASP A 172 21.55 -7.16 9.59
N GLN A 173 21.20 -8.29 10.22
CA GLN A 173 21.48 -9.62 9.69
C GLN A 173 20.77 -9.87 8.35
N ALA A 174 19.48 -9.52 8.25
CA ALA A 174 18.72 -9.70 7.02
C ALA A 174 19.18 -8.75 5.91
N ALA A 175 19.50 -7.50 6.25
CA ALA A 175 20.09 -6.54 5.31
C ALA A 175 21.46 -7.03 4.79
N ALA A 176 22.31 -7.54 5.67
CA ALA A 176 23.59 -8.15 5.29
C ALA A 176 23.40 -9.40 4.42
N ALA A 177 22.42 -10.24 4.74
CA ALA A 177 22.10 -11.42 3.94
C ALA A 177 21.66 -11.04 2.53
N LEU A 178 20.76 -10.05 2.37
CA LEU A 178 20.32 -9.57 1.06
C LEU A 178 21.47 -9.04 0.20
N ALA A 179 22.50 -8.45 0.82
CA ALA A 179 23.72 -7.98 0.18
C ALA A 179 23.48 -7.04 -1.02
N ASP A 180 22.42 -6.22 -0.96
CA ASP A 180 21.96 -5.37 -2.05
C ASP A 180 22.16 -3.86 -1.81
N SER A 181 22.80 -3.50 -0.69
CA SER A 181 23.05 -2.11 -0.27
C SER A 181 21.78 -1.24 -0.15
N GLY A 182 20.59 -1.86 -0.13
CA GLY A 182 19.32 -1.15 0.02
C GLY A 182 19.10 -0.66 1.46
N PRO A 183 18.26 0.37 1.66
CA PRO A 183 17.93 0.82 3.00
C PRO A 183 17.14 -0.27 3.76
N PRO A 184 17.29 -0.35 5.10
CA PRO A 184 16.63 -1.37 5.91
C PRO A 184 15.10 -1.24 5.89
N VAL A 185 14.59 0.00 5.88
CA VAL A 185 13.16 0.28 5.70
C VAL A 185 12.86 0.43 4.21
N ARG A 186 12.06 -0.48 3.66
CA ARG A 186 11.77 -0.52 2.21
C ARG A 186 10.47 -1.23 1.91
N ALA A 187 10.01 -1.10 0.66
CA ALA A 187 8.83 -1.81 0.21
C ALA A 187 9.03 -3.34 0.25
N THR A 188 7.94 -4.05 0.50
CA THR A 188 7.90 -5.51 0.48
C THR A 188 6.56 -6.01 -0.07
N SER A 189 6.33 -7.31 0.01
CA SER A 189 5.01 -7.95 -0.09
C SER A 189 4.82 -8.83 1.14
N PHE A 190 3.57 -9.18 1.45
CA PHE A 190 3.23 -10.05 2.58
C PHE A 190 2.51 -11.29 2.11
N ILE A 191 2.73 -12.40 2.82
CA ILE A 191 2.00 -13.64 2.63
C ILE A 191 1.67 -14.26 3.98
N VAL A 192 0.49 -14.87 4.09
CA VAL A 192 0.05 -15.60 5.28
C VAL A 192 0.94 -16.81 5.57
N GLN A 193 1.02 -17.19 6.83
CA GLN A 193 1.87 -18.24 7.35
C GLN A 193 1.58 -19.58 6.67
N SER A 194 0.31 -19.97 6.52
CA SER A 194 -0.05 -21.24 5.88
C SER A 194 0.47 -21.35 4.43
N THR A 195 0.46 -20.25 3.68
CA THR A 195 1.00 -20.22 2.31
C THR A 195 2.52 -20.17 2.32
N PHE A 196 3.13 -19.39 3.22
CA PHE A 196 4.58 -19.33 3.40
C PHE A 196 5.18 -20.70 3.71
N ASP A 197 4.61 -21.38 4.72
CA ASP A 197 5.10 -22.66 5.21
C ASP A 197 4.99 -23.75 4.13
N ARG A 198 3.88 -23.73 3.37
CA ARG A 198 3.70 -24.59 2.20
C ARG A 198 4.74 -24.31 1.11
N TRP A 199 4.95 -23.05 0.71
CA TRP A 199 5.97 -22.72 -0.29
C TRP A 199 7.36 -23.17 0.14
N ARG A 200 7.72 -23.00 1.42
CA ARG A 200 8.99 -23.47 1.97
C ARG A 200 9.12 -24.99 1.93
N GLN A 201 8.03 -25.72 2.16
CA GLN A 201 8.00 -27.17 2.11
C GLN A 201 8.12 -27.70 0.67
N ASP A 202 7.35 -27.11 -0.25
CA ASP A 202 7.27 -27.53 -1.65
C ASP A 202 8.50 -27.09 -2.45
N HIS A 203 9.13 -25.99 -2.04
CA HIS A 203 10.32 -25.40 -2.66
C HIS A 203 11.46 -25.20 -1.64
N PRO A 204 12.12 -26.28 -1.18
CA PRO A 204 13.23 -26.18 -0.24
C PRO A 204 14.44 -25.43 -0.83
N GLU A 205 14.50 -25.23 -2.14
CA GLU A 205 15.51 -24.44 -2.83
C GLU A 205 15.24 -22.92 -2.79
N TRP A 206 14.01 -22.49 -2.49
CA TRP A 206 13.71 -21.06 -2.38
C TRP A 206 14.40 -20.45 -1.17
N ARG A 207 14.98 -19.28 -1.41
CA ARG A 207 15.78 -18.62 -0.39
C ARG A 207 14.88 -18.07 0.71
N VAL A 208 15.19 -18.43 1.96
CA VAL A 208 14.53 -17.89 3.16
C VAL A 208 15.55 -17.13 3.99
N ILE A 209 15.17 -15.94 4.45
CA ILE A 209 15.91 -15.18 5.46
C ILE A 209 15.08 -15.20 6.74
N GLU A 210 15.57 -15.92 7.73
CA GLU A 210 14.95 -15.98 9.05
C GLU A 210 15.15 -14.67 9.81
N GLY A 211 14.21 -14.32 10.68
CA GLY A 211 14.40 -13.19 11.58
C GLY A 211 14.42 -11.82 10.87
N ALA A 212 13.76 -11.69 9.71
CA ALA A 212 14.01 -10.59 8.80
C ALA A 212 13.38 -9.27 9.23
N ASP A 213 12.14 -9.29 9.71
CA ASP A 213 11.33 -8.09 9.85
C ASP A 213 11.17 -7.59 11.29
N LEU A 214 11.75 -6.43 11.60
CA LEU A 214 11.59 -5.72 12.87
C LEU A 214 10.17 -5.18 13.10
N CYS A 215 9.34 -5.10 12.06
CA CYS A 215 8.00 -4.53 12.15
C CYS A 215 7.02 -5.43 12.88
N VAL A 216 7.20 -6.75 12.75
CA VAL A 216 6.41 -7.76 13.45
C VAL A 216 7.31 -8.92 13.85
N ARG A 217 7.63 -9.02 15.15
CA ARG A 217 8.21 -10.20 15.82
C ARG A 217 9.36 -10.94 15.07
N ARG A 218 10.17 -10.24 14.26
CA ARG A 218 11.23 -10.85 13.46
C ARG A 218 10.71 -11.97 12.54
N GLU A 219 9.55 -11.76 11.91
CA GLU A 219 9.01 -12.70 10.92
C GLU A 219 10.02 -12.94 9.78
N PRO A 220 10.10 -14.18 9.24
CA PRO A 220 10.98 -14.50 8.13
C PRO A 220 10.45 -13.94 6.80
N MET A 221 11.32 -13.92 5.81
CA MET A 221 10.95 -13.60 4.43
C MET A 221 11.46 -14.65 3.45
N ILE A 222 10.70 -14.88 2.39
CA ILE A 222 10.99 -15.86 1.33
C ILE A 222 11.12 -15.15 -0.02
N GLU A 223 12.13 -15.54 -0.79
CA GLU A 223 12.35 -15.09 -2.16
C GLU A 223 11.59 -16.02 -3.10
N VAL A 224 10.50 -15.52 -3.67
CA VAL A 224 9.78 -16.20 -4.74
C VAL A 224 10.45 -15.83 -6.06
N PRO A 225 11.06 -16.77 -6.80
CA PRO A 225 11.88 -16.42 -7.96
C PRO A 225 11.09 -15.72 -9.08
N ARG A 226 9.82 -16.11 -9.27
CA ARG A 226 8.95 -15.63 -10.35
C ARG A 226 7.49 -15.62 -9.93
N ILE A 227 6.76 -14.57 -10.32
CA ILE A 227 5.30 -14.44 -10.16
C ILE A 227 4.68 -13.89 -11.44
N MET A 228 3.44 -14.27 -11.76
CA MET A 228 2.68 -13.67 -12.85
C MET A 228 1.73 -12.61 -12.32
N VAL A 229 1.82 -11.40 -12.86
CA VAL A 229 0.87 -10.33 -12.59
C VAL A 229 0.44 -9.73 -13.92
N ALA A 230 -0.86 -9.69 -14.19
CA ALA A 230 -1.41 -9.11 -15.42
C ALA A 230 -0.73 -9.64 -16.71
N GLY A 231 -0.52 -10.96 -16.79
CA GLY A 231 0.15 -11.59 -17.95
C GLY A 231 1.66 -11.37 -18.05
N HIS A 232 2.29 -10.71 -17.08
CA HIS A 232 3.74 -10.51 -17.05
C HIS A 232 4.42 -11.41 -16.01
N GLU A 233 5.48 -12.11 -16.45
CA GLU A 233 6.44 -12.77 -15.56
C GLU A 233 7.47 -11.77 -15.02
N VAL A 234 7.57 -11.68 -13.68
CA VAL A 234 8.54 -10.83 -12.98
C VAL A 234 9.11 -11.53 -11.75
N GLY A 235 10.29 -11.08 -11.31
CA GLY A 235 10.93 -11.54 -10.08
C GLY A 235 12.43 -11.21 -10.04
N PRO A 236 13.11 -11.55 -8.93
CA PRO A 236 12.56 -12.18 -7.73
C PRO A 236 11.67 -11.25 -6.89
N VAL A 237 10.68 -11.80 -6.19
CA VAL A 237 9.79 -11.07 -5.29
C VAL A 237 9.93 -11.58 -3.87
N TRP A 238 10.18 -10.66 -2.94
CA TRP A 238 10.27 -10.97 -1.52
C TRP A 238 8.91 -10.83 -0.84
N PHE A 239 8.53 -11.86 -0.08
CA PHE A 239 7.35 -11.88 0.77
C PHE A 239 7.77 -12.07 2.23
N VAL A 240 7.31 -11.20 3.12
CA VAL A 240 7.45 -11.39 4.58
C VAL A 240 6.24 -12.15 5.10
N ARG A 241 6.48 -13.12 5.98
CA ARG A 241 5.42 -13.89 6.62
C ARG A 241 4.58 -13.00 7.54
N ARG A 242 3.27 -13.27 7.57
CA ARG A 242 2.32 -12.75 8.56
C ARG A 242 1.47 -13.89 9.09
N GLN A 243 0.93 -13.72 10.28
CA GLN A 243 -0.01 -14.71 10.83
C GLN A 243 -1.27 -14.72 9.95
N ASP A 244 -1.90 -15.88 9.81
CA ASP A 244 -3.07 -16.08 8.94
C ASP A 244 -4.19 -15.10 9.31
N GLU A 245 -4.43 -14.88 10.61
CA GLU A 245 -5.49 -14.02 11.14
C GLU A 245 -5.32 -12.55 10.70
N ASN A 246 -4.09 -12.11 10.41
CA ASN A 246 -3.85 -10.75 9.92
C ASN A 246 -4.56 -10.48 8.58
N PHE A 247 -4.65 -11.48 7.72
CA PHE A 247 -5.29 -11.34 6.41
C PHE A 247 -6.64 -12.04 6.34
N HIS A 248 -6.75 -13.27 6.85
CA HIS A 248 -7.99 -14.07 6.73
C HIS A 248 -9.12 -13.54 7.58
N GLU A 249 -8.83 -13.01 8.77
CA GLU A 249 -9.85 -12.47 9.67
C GLU A 249 -9.87 -10.94 9.61
N TRP A 250 -8.72 -10.32 9.88
CA TRP A 250 -8.65 -8.86 10.03
C TRP A 250 -8.78 -8.12 8.70
N MET A 251 -7.90 -8.36 7.72
CA MET A 251 -7.99 -7.62 6.45
C MET A 251 -9.23 -8.01 5.63
N SER A 252 -9.51 -9.31 5.54
CA SER A 252 -10.58 -9.82 4.67
C SER A 252 -11.98 -9.34 5.06
N GLN A 253 -12.20 -8.90 6.31
CA GLN A 253 -13.48 -8.30 6.72
C GLN A 253 -13.82 -7.01 5.95
N TRP A 254 -12.82 -6.34 5.36
CA TRP A 254 -12.97 -5.11 4.58
C TRP A 254 -12.72 -5.33 3.08
N MET A 255 -12.74 -6.57 2.60
CA MET A 255 -12.48 -6.93 1.20
C MET A 255 -13.67 -7.66 0.60
N ASP A 256 -13.72 -7.79 -0.72
CA ASP A 256 -14.79 -8.54 -1.41
C ASP A 256 -14.65 -10.06 -1.30
N LYS A 257 -13.43 -10.53 -1.00
CA LYS A 257 -13.08 -11.92 -0.76
C LYS A 257 -11.95 -12.01 0.24
N ARG A 258 -11.73 -13.23 0.75
CA ARG A 258 -10.52 -13.57 1.48
C ARG A 258 -9.28 -13.29 0.65
N VAL A 259 -8.27 -12.70 1.27
CA VAL A 259 -6.92 -12.53 0.71
C VAL A 259 -5.90 -13.28 1.54
N ASP A 260 -4.83 -13.75 0.89
CA ASP A 260 -3.75 -14.50 1.52
C ASP A 260 -2.47 -13.65 1.71
N GLY A 261 -2.57 -12.34 1.53
CA GLY A 261 -1.46 -11.43 1.74
C GLY A 261 -1.67 -10.05 1.14
N ALA A 262 -0.55 -9.35 0.95
CA ALA A 262 -0.49 -8.05 0.29
C ALA A 262 0.58 -8.06 -0.80
N LEU A 263 0.22 -7.64 -2.02
CA LEU A 263 1.13 -7.49 -3.13
C LEU A 263 1.62 -6.04 -3.18
N GLY A 264 2.87 -5.82 -2.78
CA GLY A 264 3.42 -4.48 -2.62
C GLY A 264 4.67 -4.21 -3.42
N GLY A 265 5.44 -3.20 -3.02
CA GLY A 265 6.50 -2.63 -3.86
C GLY A 265 7.61 -3.60 -4.26
N SER A 266 7.86 -4.70 -3.52
CA SER A 266 8.80 -5.74 -3.97
C SER A 266 8.34 -6.43 -5.27
N ALA A 267 7.03 -6.52 -5.51
CA ALA A 267 6.44 -7.01 -6.74
C ALA A 267 6.11 -5.88 -7.74
N LEU A 268 5.64 -4.74 -7.24
CA LEU A 268 5.15 -3.66 -8.09
C LEU A 268 6.29 -2.85 -8.74
N ARG A 269 7.51 -2.89 -8.19
CA ARG A 269 8.70 -2.18 -8.71
C ARG A 269 9.07 -2.46 -10.16
N TYR A 270 8.61 -3.58 -10.71
CA TYR A 270 8.86 -3.97 -12.09
C TYR A 270 7.98 -3.23 -13.11
N PHE A 271 7.00 -2.46 -12.65
CA PHE A 271 5.92 -1.95 -13.50
C PHE A 271 5.70 -0.45 -13.37
N ARG A 272 5.15 0.12 -14.42
CA ARG A 272 4.28 1.28 -14.32
C ARG A 272 2.84 0.79 -14.21
N VAL A 273 2.17 1.10 -13.10
CA VAL A 273 0.82 0.59 -12.80
C VAL A 273 -0.19 1.73 -12.80
N THR A 274 -1.18 1.68 -13.68
CA THR A 274 -2.30 2.64 -13.67
C THR A 274 -3.54 2.00 -13.06
N VAL A 275 -3.96 2.51 -11.90
CA VAL A 275 -5.14 2.07 -11.16
C VAL A 275 -6.29 3.05 -11.39
N ALA A 276 -7.35 2.60 -12.04
CA ALA A 276 -8.58 3.37 -12.21
C ALA A 276 -9.64 2.90 -11.20
N TYR A 277 -9.73 3.60 -10.07
CA TYR A 277 -10.69 3.27 -9.03
C TYR A 277 -12.13 3.29 -9.56
N PRO A 278 -12.62 4.30 -10.32
CA PRO A 278 -14.01 4.31 -10.78
C PRO A 278 -14.43 3.06 -11.56
N SER A 279 -13.57 2.56 -12.44
CA SER A 279 -13.85 1.40 -13.29
C SER A 279 -13.35 0.07 -12.72
N ALA A 280 -12.81 0.07 -11.49
CA ALA A 280 -12.30 -1.12 -10.80
C ALA A 280 -11.26 -1.93 -11.62
N VAL A 281 -10.30 -1.26 -12.26
CA VAL A 281 -9.26 -1.94 -13.03
C VAL A 281 -7.87 -1.37 -12.75
N ALA A 282 -6.86 -2.21 -12.96
CA ALA A 282 -5.48 -1.80 -13.06
C ALA A 282 -4.88 -2.23 -14.41
N VAL A 283 -4.03 -1.39 -14.97
CA VAL A 283 -3.25 -1.68 -16.18
C VAL A 283 -1.78 -1.71 -15.79
N PHE A 284 -1.08 -2.76 -16.19
CA PHE A 284 0.35 -2.96 -15.92
C PHE A 284 1.13 -2.76 -17.22
N GLU A 285 2.15 -1.93 -17.16
CA GLU A 285 3.09 -1.69 -18.26
C GLU A 285 4.50 -2.05 -17.79
N ARG A 286 5.26 -2.75 -18.63
CA ARG A 286 6.71 -2.93 -18.42
C ARG A 286 7.48 -1.86 -19.19
N PRO A 287 8.51 -1.25 -18.57
CA PRO A 287 9.44 -0.37 -19.29
C PRO A 287 10.30 -1.14 -20.30
#